data_AF-A0A1S1RG33-F1
#
_entry.id   AF-A0A1S1RG33-F1
#
_cell.length_a   1.000
_cell.length_b   1.000
_cell.length_c   1.000
_cell.angle_alpha   90.00
_cell.angle_beta   90.00
_cell.angle_gamma   90.00
#
_symmetry.space_group_name_H-M   'P 1'
#
loop_
_entity.id
_entity.type
_entity.pdbx_description
1 polymer ?
#
loop_
_entity_poly.entity_id
_entity_poly.type
_entity_poly.pdbx_seq_one_letter_code
_entity_poly.pdbx_strand_id
1 'polypeptide(L)'
;MTRRFLVFDGDGELVGTFAEWEDAHSWAHLRSAEPANTGPVQVEDRAERRTWTVSGEQCRLTVWRRQVEYGYCAPPPPVPLPVPSAFVVPSAPPPGTVSPRPRNRLRRQVKAS
;
A
#
# COMPACT_ATOMS: atom_id res chain seq x y z
N MET A 1 15.84 3.60 -39.47
CA MET A 1 15.41 2.37 -38.78
C MET A 1 15.31 2.69 -37.30
N THR A 2 14.11 2.61 -36.74
CA THR A 2 13.84 2.90 -35.32
C THR A 2 14.33 1.72 -34.48
N ARG A 3 15.28 1.95 -33.57
CA ARG A 3 15.72 0.95 -32.59
C ARG A 3 14.59 0.72 -31.60
N ARG A 4 13.86 -0.37 -31.79
CA ARG A 4 12.58 -0.65 -31.12
C ARG A 4 12.74 -1.49 -29.87
N PHE A 5 13.67 -2.44 -29.90
CA PHE A 5 13.87 -3.41 -28.82
C PHE A 5 14.97 -2.89 -27.89
N LEU A 6 14.60 -2.65 -26.64
CA LEU A 6 15.51 -2.22 -25.58
C LEU A 6 15.92 -3.44 -24.78
N VAL A 7 17.19 -3.56 -24.42
CA VAL A 7 17.68 -4.69 -23.63
C VAL A 7 18.26 -4.22 -22.32
N PHE A 8 17.77 -4.80 -21.24
CA PHE A 8 18.16 -4.51 -19.88
C PHE A 8 18.81 -5.74 -19.23
N ASP A 9 19.79 -5.53 -18.37
CA ASP A 9 20.38 -6.59 -17.56
C ASP A 9 19.56 -6.88 -16.28
N GLY A 10 20.09 -7.77 -15.43
CA GLY A 10 19.45 -8.17 -14.18
C GLY A 10 19.30 -7.04 -13.16
N ASP A 11 20.10 -5.98 -13.27
CA ASP A 11 20.05 -4.78 -12.44
C ASP A 11 19.05 -3.74 -13.00
N GLY A 12 18.54 -3.96 -14.21
CA GLY A 12 17.62 -3.06 -14.91
C GLY A 12 18.34 -1.95 -15.70
N GLU A 13 19.64 -2.06 -15.90
CA GLU A 13 20.42 -1.10 -16.67
C GLU A 13 20.29 -1.37 -18.17
N LEU A 14 20.17 -0.32 -18.98
CA LEU A 14 20.05 -0.45 -20.43
C LEU A 14 21.41 -0.81 -21.03
N VAL A 15 21.52 -2.04 -21.52
CA VAL A 15 22.77 -2.60 -22.06
C VAL A 15 22.78 -2.66 -23.59
N GLY A 16 21.63 -2.54 -24.24
CA GLY A 16 21.55 -2.65 -25.69
C GLY A 16 20.26 -2.10 -26.30
N THR A 17 20.33 -1.79 -27.60
CA THR A 17 19.18 -1.35 -28.39
C THR A 17 19.27 -1.94 -29.79
N PHE A 18 18.21 -2.62 -30.24
CA PHE A 18 18.17 -3.35 -31.50
C PHE A 18 16.99 -2.91 -32.36
N ALA A 19 17.14 -3.03 -33.68
CA ALA A 19 16.06 -2.76 -34.63
C ALA A 19 15.11 -3.95 -34.76
N GLU A 20 15.67 -5.17 -34.82
CA GLU A 20 14.94 -6.41 -35.03
C GLU A 20 14.87 -7.26 -33.76
N TRP A 21 13.80 -8.04 -33.65
CA TRP A 21 13.55 -8.92 -32.50
C TRP A 21 14.57 -10.05 -32.43
N GLU A 22 14.88 -10.69 -33.56
CA GLU A 22 15.78 -11.85 -33.63
C GLU A 22 17.19 -11.50 -33.14
N ASP A 23 17.71 -10.33 -33.52
CA ASP A 23 19.02 -9.85 -33.06
C ASP A 23 19.05 -9.64 -31.53
N ALA A 24 18.01 -8.97 -30.99
CA ALA A 24 17.90 -8.74 -29.55
C ALA A 24 17.78 -10.05 -28.77
N HIS A 25 17.00 -10.99 -29.30
CA HIS A 25 16.72 -12.28 -28.69
C HIS A 25 17.96 -13.19 -28.66
N SER A 26 18.67 -13.32 -29.79
CA SER A 26 19.92 -14.07 -29.85
C SER A 26 20.98 -13.47 -28.93
N TRP A 27 21.10 -12.13 -28.90
CA TRP A 27 22.01 -11.44 -27.99
C TRP A 27 21.67 -11.72 -26.52
N ALA A 28 20.38 -11.68 -26.15
CA ALA A 28 19.94 -11.93 -24.78
C ALA A 28 20.25 -13.36 -24.32
N HIS A 29 20.10 -14.36 -25.19
CA HIS A 29 20.49 -15.73 -24.86
C HIS A 29 22.00 -15.86 -24.62
N LEU A 30 22.83 -15.32 -25.53
CA LEU A 30 24.28 -15.32 -25.38
C LEU A 30 24.70 -14.65 -24.07
N ARG A 31 24.13 -13.47 -23.77
CA ARG A 31 24.43 -12.71 -22.55
C ARG A 31 23.99 -13.45 -21.30
N SER A 32 22.81 -14.08 -21.33
CA SER A 32 22.28 -14.83 -20.19
C SER A 32 23.07 -16.10 -19.86
N ALA A 33 23.82 -16.64 -20.83
CA ALA A 33 24.69 -17.79 -20.66
C ALA A 33 26.08 -17.41 -20.08
N GLU A 34 26.41 -16.13 -20.01
CA GLU A 34 27.69 -15.68 -19.45
C GLU A 34 27.70 -15.88 -17.91
N PRO A 35 28.74 -16.53 -17.34
CA PRO A 35 28.82 -16.78 -15.90
C PRO A 35 28.86 -15.51 -15.04
N ALA A 36 29.31 -14.40 -15.63
CA ALA A 36 29.40 -13.10 -14.96
C ALA A 36 28.07 -12.32 -14.97
N ASN A 37 27.07 -12.78 -15.73
CA ASN A 37 25.80 -12.10 -15.83
C ASN A 37 24.92 -12.42 -14.61
N THR A 38 24.65 -11.40 -13.79
CA THR A 38 23.95 -11.56 -12.51
C THR A 38 22.45 -11.38 -12.74
N GLY A 39 21.82 -12.36 -13.41
CA GLY A 39 20.36 -12.42 -13.50
C GLY A 39 19.78 -12.44 -14.92
N PRO A 40 18.44 -12.47 -15.03
CA PRO A 40 17.75 -12.53 -16.31
C PRO A 40 17.99 -11.28 -17.15
N VAL A 41 18.20 -11.47 -18.45
CA VAL A 41 18.21 -10.37 -19.42
C VAL A 41 16.77 -10.08 -19.84
N GLN A 42 16.39 -8.81 -19.89
CA GLN A 42 15.06 -8.38 -20.31
C GLN A 42 15.12 -7.68 -21.66
N VAL A 43 14.36 -8.15 -22.64
CA VAL A 43 14.14 -7.45 -23.90
C VAL A 43 12.75 -6.82 -23.85
N GLU A 44 12.66 -5.52 -24.08
CA GLU A 44 11.42 -4.75 -23.99
C GLU A 44 11.06 -4.15 -25.36
N ASP A 45 9.79 -4.31 -25.72
CA ASP A 45 9.17 -3.65 -26.86
C ASP A 45 8.00 -2.81 -26.36
N ARG A 46 8.23 -1.49 -26.27
CA ARG A 46 7.22 -0.54 -25.79
C ARG A 46 6.08 -0.34 -26.76
N ALA A 47 6.30 -0.54 -28.06
CA ALA A 47 5.29 -0.33 -29.08
C ALA A 47 4.19 -1.42 -28.97
N GLU A 48 4.61 -2.68 -28.81
CA GLU A 48 3.68 -3.80 -28.58
C GLU A 48 3.40 -4.09 -27.11
N ARG A 49 4.08 -3.40 -26.18
CA ARG A 49 3.95 -3.57 -24.73
C ARG A 49 4.27 -4.99 -24.30
N ARG A 50 5.43 -5.46 -24.71
CA ARG A 50 5.91 -6.82 -24.47
C ARG A 50 7.27 -6.77 -23.80
N THR A 51 7.49 -7.67 -22.87
CA THR A 51 8.80 -7.93 -22.27
C THR A 51 9.09 -9.42 -22.39
N TRP A 52 10.28 -9.75 -22.87
CA TRP A 52 10.81 -11.10 -22.82
C TRP A 52 11.89 -11.15 -21.76
N THR A 53 11.80 -12.13 -20.86
CA THR A 53 12.77 -12.39 -19.82
C THR A 53 13.54 -13.65 -20.19
N VAL A 54 14.84 -13.53 -20.36
CA VAL A 54 15.73 -14.60 -20.83
C VAL A 54 16.68 -14.99 -19.71
N SER A 55 16.65 -16.26 -19.32
CA SER A 55 17.48 -16.87 -18.28
C SER A 55 18.02 -18.21 -18.79
N GLY A 56 19.27 -18.22 -19.27
CA GLY A 56 19.87 -19.41 -19.88
C GLY A 56 19.02 -19.91 -21.06
N GLU A 57 18.53 -21.14 -20.96
CA GLU A 57 17.68 -21.78 -21.99
C GLU A 57 16.20 -21.35 -21.94
N GLN A 58 15.79 -20.61 -20.90
CA GLN A 58 14.39 -20.22 -20.74
C GLN A 58 14.12 -18.80 -21.23
N CYS A 59 13.14 -18.67 -22.12
CA CYS A 59 12.62 -17.39 -22.58
C CYS A 59 11.12 -17.28 -22.20
N ARG A 60 10.77 -16.28 -21.39
CA ARG A 60 9.39 -16.03 -20.95
C ARG A 60 8.89 -14.71 -21.50
N LEU A 61 7.76 -14.74 -22.22
CA LEU A 61 7.05 -13.55 -22.66
C LEU A 61 6.04 -13.08 -21.61
N THR A 62 6.12 -11.79 -21.27
CA THR A 62 5.13 -11.04 -20.48
C THR A 62 4.51 -9.97 -21.37
N VAL A 63 3.21 -10.06 -21.61
CA VAL A 63 2.46 -9.04 -22.37
C VAL A 63 1.76 -8.11 -21.38
N TRP A 64 2.00 -6.81 -21.50
CA TRP A 64 1.38 -5.83 -20.63
C TRP A 64 -0.02 -5.53 -21.14
N ARG A 65 -1.01 -5.68 -20.27
CA ARG A 65 -2.38 -5.26 -20.60
C ARG A 65 -2.42 -3.74 -20.79
N ARG A 66 -3.31 -3.26 -21.66
CA ARG A 66 -3.67 -1.83 -21.64
C ARG A 66 -4.12 -1.48 -20.24
N GLN A 67 -3.68 -0.31 -19.77
CA GLN A 67 -4.01 0.24 -18.47
C GLN A 67 -5.53 0.12 -18.30
N VAL A 68 -5.96 -0.85 -17.50
CA VAL A 68 -7.34 -0.90 -17.04
C VAL A 68 -7.32 0.05 -15.86
N GLU A 69 -8.03 1.17 -15.98
CA GLU A 69 -8.48 1.90 -14.81
C GLU A 69 -9.38 0.94 -14.04
N TYR A 70 -8.77 0.10 -13.20
CA TYR A 70 -9.49 -0.36 -12.06
C TYR A 70 -9.63 0.87 -11.18
N GLY A 71 -10.84 1.43 -11.11
CA GLY A 71 -11.15 2.53 -10.21
C GLY A 71 -10.88 2.08 -8.79
N TYR A 72 -9.65 2.24 -8.31
CA TYR A 72 -9.27 1.84 -6.96
C TYR A 72 -9.00 3.07 -6.10
N CYS A 73 -9.56 2.97 -4.90
CA CYS A 73 -9.18 3.69 -3.69
C CYS A 73 -9.39 5.21 -3.72
N ALA A 74 -10.64 5.65 -3.86
CA ALA A 74 -11.01 6.86 -3.12
C ALA A 74 -10.75 6.57 -1.62
N PRO A 75 -10.03 7.45 -0.89
CA PRO A 75 -9.92 7.31 0.56
C PRO A 75 -11.35 7.23 1.15
N PRO A 76 -11.59 6.40 2.19
CA PRO A 76 -12.90 6.37 2.82
C PRO A 76 -13.28 7.81 3.24
N PRO A 77 -14.56 8.21 3.10
CA PRO A 77 -14.97 9.53 3.53
C PRO A 77 -14.58 9.72 5.00
N PRO A 78 -14.16 10.94 5.41
CA PRO A 78 -13.76 11.19 6.79
C PRO A 78 -14.91 10.78 7.73
N VAL A 79 -14.61 9.90 8.67
CA VAL A 79 -15.56 9.53 9.73
C VAL A 79 -15.76 10.77 10.60
N PRO A 80 -17.00 11.25 10.83
CA PRO A 80 -17.25 12.34 11.76
C PRO A 80 -16.73 11.93 13.14
N LEU A 81 -15.75 12.67 13.66
CA LEU A 81 -15.32 12.50 15.04
C LEU A 81 -16.51 12.84 15.94
N PRO A 82 -16.79 12.07 17.00
CA PRO A 82 -17.80 12.44 17.98
C PRO A 82 -17.39 13.79 18.57
N VAL A 83 -18.24 14.79 18.38
CA VAL A 83 -18.11 16.10 19.00
C VAL A 83 -18.04 15.85 20.52
N PRO A 84 -17.02 16.36 21.25
CA PRO A 84 -17.02 16.24 22.69
C PRO A 84 -18.32 16.86 23.21
N SER A 85 -19.16 16.01 23.81
CA SER A 85 -20.45 16.38 24.38
C SER A 85 -20.22 17.56 25.32
N ALA A 86 -20.82 18.71 24.99
CA ALA A 86 -20.74 19.90 25.82
C ALA A 86 -21.19 19.51 27.22
N PHE A 87 -20.28 19.58 28.19
CA PHE A 87 -20.62 19.40 29.60
C PHE A 87 -21.70 20.45 29.95
N VAL A 88 -22.95 20.00 30.06
CA VAL A 88 -24.03 20.83 30.57
C VAL A 88 -23.81 20.95 32.07
N VAL A 89 -23.39 22.13 32.52
CA VAL A 89 -23.31 22.45 33.94
C VAL A 89 -24.73 22.35 34.52
N PRO A 90 -24.98 21.52 35.56
CA PRO A 90 -26.31 21.41 36.13
C PRO A 90 -26.72 22.73 36.78
N SER A 91 -27.77 23.35 36.25
CA SER A 91 -28.41 24.53 36.83
C SER A 91 -28.92 24.23 38.24
N ALA A 92 -28.62 25.11 39.18
CA ALA A 92 -29.02 25.00 40.58
C ALA A 92 -30.55 24.83 40.73
N PRO A 93 -31.02 24.01 41.70
CA PRO A 93 -32.44 23.79 41.92
C PRO A 93 -33.14 25.05 42.45
N PRO A 94 -34.41 25.30 42.06
CA PRO A 94 -35.14 26.49 42.46
C PRO A 94 -35.42 26.52 43.98
N PRO A 95 -35.51 27.73 44.58
CA PRO A 95 -35.72 27.87 46.00
C PRO A 95 -37.17 27.53 46.37
N GLY A 96 -37.31 26.63 47.34
CA GLY A 96 -38.52 26.52 48.17
C GLY A 96 -39.49 25.44 47.72
N THR A 97 -39.55 24.34 48.47
CA THR A 97 -40.77 23.86 49.14
C THR A 97 -40.37 22.75 50.12
N VAL A 98 -40.30 23.12 51.41
CA VAL A 98 -40.87 22.39 52.59
C VAL A 98 -40.43 20.92 52.76
N SER A 99 -39.85 20.45 53.88
CA SER A 99 -40.14 20.68 55.31
C SER A 99 -39.01 20.06 56.16
N PRO A 100 -38.70 20.55 57.36
CA PRO A 100 -37.66 19.95 58.20
C PRO A 100 -38.25 18.92 59.16
N ARG A 101 -37.72 17.69 59.17
CA ARG A 101 -37.75 16.79 60.35
C ARG A 101 -37.07 15.45 60.07
N PRO A 102 -36.69 14.66 61.11
CA PRO A 102 -36.09 15.03 62.38
C PRO A 102 -34.68 14.43 62.52
N ARG A 103 -33.89 15.00 63.43
CA ARG A 103 -32.70 14.36 63.99
C ARG A 103 -33.08 13.04 64.66
N ASN A 104 -32.41 11.94 64.31
CA ASN A 104 -32.23 10.87 65.27
C ASN A 104 -30.77 10.40 65.32
N ARG A 105 -30.26 10.41 66.53
CA ARG A 105 -28.87 10.25 66.93
C ARG A 105 -28.77 8.86 67.55
N LEU A 106 -27.99 7.95 66.99
CA LEU A 106 -27.53 6.81 67.78
C LEU A 106 -26.07 6.48 67.48
N ARG A 107 -25.26 7.02 68.39
CA ARG A 107 -23.91 6.62 68.75
C ARG A 107 -23.95 5.13 69.08
N ARG A 108 -23.16 4.29 68.40
CA ARG A 108 -22.74 3.00 68.97
C ARG A 108 -21.22 2.94 69.04
N GLN A 109 -20.79 2.60 70.25
CA GLN A 109 -19.42 2.58 70.71
C GLN A 109 -18.65 1.40 70.11
N VAL A 110 -17.37 1.64 69.90
CA VAL A 110 -16.35 0.63 69.62
C VAL A 110 -16.04 -0.08 70.95
N LYS A 111 -16.09 -1.42 70.98
CA LYS A 111 -15.40 -2.22 72.00
C LYS A 111 -14.07 -2.67 71.41
N ALA A 112 -12.99 -2.35 72.11
CA ALA A 112 -11.69 -3.00 71.99
C ALA A 112 -11.69 -4.31 72.81
N SER A 113 -10.69 -5.14 72.53
CA SER A 113 -10.36 -6.45 73.11
C SER A 113 -10.48 -6.56 74.63
#